data_AF-A0A1Z4QZY3-F1
#
_entry.id   AF-A0A1Z4QZY3-F1
#
_cell.length_a   1.000
_cell.length_b   1.000
_cell.length_c   1.000
_cell.angle_alpha   90.00
_cell.angle_beta   90.00
_cell.angle_gamma   90.00
#
_symmetry.space_group_name_H-M   'P 1'
#
loop_
_entity.id
_entity.type
_entity.pdbx_description
1 polymer ?
#
loop_
_entity_poly.entity_id
_entity_poly.type
_entity_poly.pdbx_seq_one_letter_code
_entity_poly.pdbx_strand_id
1 'polypeptide(L)'
;MKQVRRQILINSSVSIGYLFASCPVLAQISSDNTVGTQVNPSGSAGNIIYEITGGSQFGSNLFHSFREFSVPTGGEAFFKNTANLNNITNIINRVTGGSISNIDGLIKENYGANVILINPSGINFGANAQLSIGGSFLASTANSLKFADGAEFSATDYPC
;
A
#
# COMPACT_ATOMS: atom_id res chain seq x y z
N MET A 1 44.06 -30.15 -64.77
CA MET A 1 43.63 -28.94 -64.02
C MET A 1 42.14 -29.02 -63.75
N LYS A 2 41.71 -29.19 -62.51
CA LYS A 2 40.34 -28.90 -62.02
C LYS A 2 40.41 -28.79 -60.50
N GLN A 3 40.31 -27.56 -60.00
CA GLN A 3 40.40 -27.25 -58.57
C GLN A 3 38.99 -27.30 -57.97
N VAL A 4 38.75 -28.20 -57.01
CA VAL A 4 37.46 -28.32 -56.33
C VAL A 4 37.47 -27.37 -55.13
N ARG A 5 36.68 -26.29 -55.18
CA ARG A 5 36.50 -25.36 -54.06
C ARG A 5 35.50 -25.96 -53.06
N ARG A 6 35.98 -26.27 -51.87
CA ARG A 6 35.16 -26.73 -50.74
C ARG A 6 34.77 -25.50 -49.91
N GLN A 7 33.50 -25.09 -49.96
CA GLN A 7 33.00 -23.99 -49.13
C GLN A 7 32.61 -24.56 -47.75
N ILE A 8 33.15 -23.95 -46.69
CA ILE A 8 32.83 -24.27 -45.30
C ILE A 8 31.76 -23.26 -44.86
N LEU A 9 30.54 -23.73 -44.60
CA LEU A 9 29.47 -22.91 -44.05
C LEU A 9 29.55 -22.95 -42.52
N ILE A 10 29.75 -21.79 -41.90
CA ILE A 10 29.78 -21.62 -40.44
C ILE A 10 28.42 -21.05 -40.02
N ASN A 11 27.59 -21.86 -39.36
CA ASN A 11 26.32 -21.40 -38.81
C ASN A 11 26.57 -20.71 -37.46
N SER A 12 26.61 -19.37 -37.47
CA SER A 12 26.68 -18.57 -36.25
C SER A 12 25.25 -18.23 -35.78
N SER A 13 24.73 -19.01 -34.83
CA SER A 13 23.46 -18.68 -34.17
C SER A 13 23.71 -17.61 -33.10
N VAL A 14 23.20 -16.40 -33.32
CA VAL A 14 23.21 -15.33 -32.32
C VAL A 14 21.96 -15.48 -31.47
N SER A 15 22.13 -15.93 -30.22
CA SER A 15 21.06 -15.93 -29.23
C SER A 15 20.91 -14.52 -28.65
N ILE A 16 19.88 -13.78 -29.06
CA ILE A 16 19.47 -12.53 -28.42
C ILE A 16 18.80 -12.89 -27.08
N GLY A 17 19.48 -12.60 -25.98
CA GLY A 17 18.89 -12.64 -24.65
C GLY A 17 18.05 -11.38 -24.42
N TYR A 18 16.74 -11.54 -24.26
CA TYR A 18 15.86 -10.46 -23.84
C TYR A 18 16.15 -10.12 -22.37
N LEU A 19 16.81 -8.99 -22.12
CA LEU A 19 16.83 -8.36 -20.80
C LEU A 19 15.44 -7.80 -20.53
N PHE A 20 14.66 -8.49 -19.71
CA PHE A 20 13.42 -7.94 -19.15
C PHE A 20 13.79 -6.79 -18.21
N ALA A 21 13.69 -5.56 -18.71
CA ALA A 21 13.74 -4.37 -17.87
C ALA A 21 12.45 -4.34 -17.03
N SER A 22 12.53 -4.73 -15.76
CA SER A 22 11.44 -4.55 -14.81
C SER A 22 11.30 -3.06 -14.52
N CYS A 23 10.26 -2.41 -15.06
CA CYS A 23 9.88 -1.07 -14.63
C CYS A 23 9.48 -1.15 -13.14
N PRO A 24 10.10 -0.39 -12.23
CA PRO A 24 9.69 -0.38 -10.84
C PRO A 24 8.24 0.12 -10.77
N VAL A 25 7.34 -0.72 -10.29
CA VAL A 25 5.97 -0.32 -10.00
C VAL A 25 6.02 0.63 -8.81
N LEU A 26 5.54 1.87 -8.97
CA LEU A 26 5.32 2.75 -7.83
C LEU A 26 4.28 2.10 -6.91
N ALA A 27 4.66 1.85 -5.65
CA ALA A 27 3.78 1.24 -4.68
C ALA A 27 2.59 2.17 -4.40
N GLN A 28 1.37 1.70 -4.70
CA GLN A 28 0.13 2.45 -4.45
C GLN A 28 -0.13 2.66 -2.95
N ILE A 29 0.39 1.75 -2.12
CA ILE A 29 0.40 1.87 -0.67
C ILE A 29 1.85 1.74 -0.19
N SER A 30 2.33 2.73 0.55
CA SER A 30 3.68 2.72 1.13
C SER A 30 3.72 3.39 2.49
N SER A 31 4.51 2.85 3.40
CA SER A 31 4.76 3.45 4.72
C SER A 31 5.58 4.72 4.60
N ASP A 32 5.34 5.70 5.47
CA ASP A 32 6.27 6.83 5.65
C ASP A 32 7.35 6.55 6.70
N ASN A 33 7.34 5.35 7.29
CA ASN A 33 8.28 4.84 8.29
C ASN A 33 8.27 5.58 9.64
N THR A 34 7.26 6.42 9.93
CA THR A 34 7.21 7.23 11.15
C THR A 34 6.65 6.50 12.37
N VAL A 35 5.79 5.50 12.17
CA VAL A 35 5.11 4.74 13.26
C VAL A 35 5.28 3.23 13.14
N GLY A 36 6.29 2.77 12.40
CA GLY A 36 6.57 1.33 12.24
C GLY A 36 5.52 0.59 11.40
N THR A 37 4.80 1.29 10.52
CA THR A 37 3.87 0.65 9.57
C THR A 37 4.64 -0.19 8.58
N GLN A 38 4.19 -1.43 8.38
CA GLN A 38 4.74 -2.36 7.41
C GLN A 38 3.69 -2.64 6.33
N VAL A 39 4.11 -2.61 5.07
CA VAL A 39 3.25 -2.88 3.91
C VAL A 39 3.90 -3.99 3.11
N ASN A 40 3.25 -5.15 3.07
CA ASN A 40 3.75 -6.34 2.40
C ASN A 40 2.86 -6.66 1.19
N PRO A 41 3.18 -6.12 0.00
CA PRO A 41 2.43 -6.42 -1.21
C PRO A 41 2.65 -7.87 -1.65
N SER A 42 1.57 -8.52 -2.08
CA SER A 42 1.59 -9.87 -2.63
C SER A 42 0.56 -10.02 -3.75
N GLY A 43 0.69 -11.05 -4.58
CA GLY A 43 -0.21 -11.29 -5.71
C GLY A 43 0.31 -10.75 -7.04
N SER A 44 -0.61 -10.59 -8.00
CA SER A 44 -0.31 -10.18 -9.38
C SER A 44 -0.97 -8.84 -9.72
N ALA A 45 -0.54 -8.20 -10.81
CA ALA A 45 -1.18 -6.99 -11.31
C ALA A 45 -2.69 -7.22 -11.51
N GLY A 46 -3.51 -6.34 -10.92
CA GLY A 46 -4.97 -6.43 -10.94
C GLY A 46 -5.61 -7.23 -9.79
N ASN A 47 -4.84 -7.95 -8.99
CA ASN A 47 -5.29 -8.66 -7.77
C ASN A 47 -4.22 -8.57 -6.68
N ILE A 48 -3.69 -7.36 -6.45
CA ILE A 48 -2.62 -7.12 -5.47
C ILE A 48 -3.22 -6.98 -4.07
N ILE A 49 -2.64 -7.68 -3.11
CA ILE A 49 -3.02 -7.58 -1.69
C ILE A 49 -1.87 -6.88 -0.96
N TYR A 50 -2.16 -5.71 -0.40
CA TYR A 50 -1.29 -4.99 0.52
C TYR A 50 -1.62 -5.43 1.94
N GLU A 51 -0.89 -6.42 2.46
CA GLU A 51 -1.00 -6.80 3.87
C GLU A 51 -0.32 -5.73 4.72
N ILE A 52 -1.11 -5.04 5.55
CA ILE A 52 -0.68 -3.96 6.43
C ILE A 52 -0.58 -4.49 7.85
N THR A 53 0.63 -4.41 8.42
CA THR A 53 0.98 -4.90 9.75
C THR A 53 1.90 -3.93 10.48
N GLY A 54 2.35 -4.29 11.68
CA GLY A 54 3.17 -3.43 12.53
C GLY A 54 2.33 -2.27 13.07
N GLY A 55 2.84 -1.05 12.92
CA GLY A 55 2.24 0.14 13.50
C GLY A 55 2.67 0.35 14.96
N SER A 56 2.18 1.44 15.54
CA SER A 56 2.43 1.80 16.94
C SER A 56 1.13 1.73 17.73
N GLN A 57 1.07 0.94 18.79
CA GLN A 57 -0.12 0.83 19.63
C GLN A 57 0.00 1.75 20.85
N PHE A 58 -1.06 2.51 21.13
CA PHE A 58 -1.24 3.20 22.40
C PHE A 58 -2.65 2.95 22.93
N GLY A 59 -2.76 2.23 24.04
CA GLY A 59 -4.05 1.76 24.56
C GLY A 59 -4.76 0.88 23.53
N SER A 60 -6.00 1.23 23.19
CA SER A 60 -6.81 0.53 22.18
C SER A 60 -6.70 1.11 20.76
N ASN A 61 -5.79 2.04 20.53
CA ASN A 61 -5.54 2.66 19.23
C ASN A 61 -4.27 2.08 18.61
N LEU A 62 -4.38 1.59 17.37
CA LEU A 62 -3.27 1.17 16.53
C LEU A 62 -3.04 2.22 15.44
N PHE A 63 -1.86 2.82 15.42
CA PHE A 63 -1.52 3.89 14.50
C PHE A 63 -0.72 3.36 13.31
N HIS A 64 -1.19 3.69 12.11
CA HIS A 64 -0.49 3.53 10.86
C HIS A 64 -0.28 4.86 10.15
N SER A 65 0.83 4.94 9.42
CA SER A 65 1.22 6.14 8.68
C SER A 65 1.78 5.77 7.32
N PHE A 66 1.23 6.39 6.31
CA PHE A 66 1.49 6.09 4.92
C PHE A 66 2.03 7.33 4.22
N ARG A 67 3.02 7.12 3.35
CA ARG A 67 3.39 8.15 2.38
C ARG A 67 2.36 8.18 1.25
N GLU A 68 2.02 7.01 0.72
CA GLU A 68 1.00 6.82 -0.31
C GLU A 68 -0.05 5.82 0.18
N PHE A 69 -1.32 6.09 -0.07
CA PHE A 69 -2.41 5.16 0.23
C PHE A 69 -3.50 5.26 -0.83
N SER A 70 -3.39 4.46 -1.88
CA SER A 70 -4.40 4.26 -2.91
C SER A 70 -4.64 2.75 -3.08
N VAL A 71 -5.90 2.36 -3.27
CA VAL A 71 -6.30 0.97 -3.47
C VAL A 71 -6.84 0.85 -4.89
N PRO A 72 -6.10 0.28 -5.84
CA PRO A 72 -6.54 0.17 -7.23
C PRO A 72 -7.70 -0.83 -7.38
N THR A 73 -8.37 -0.81 -8.53
CA THR A 73 -9.38 -1.82 -8.89
C THR A 73 -8.83 -3.24 -8.74
N GLY A 74 -9.59 -4.10 -8.07
CA GLY A 74 -9.19 -5.48 -7.76
C GLY A 74 -8.08 -5.60 -6.70
N GLY A 75 -7.53 -4.48 -6.22
CA GLY A 75 -6.58 -4.44 -5.11
C GLY A 75 -7.27 -4.54 -3.76
N GLU A 76 -6.52 -5.00 -2.75
CA GLU A 76 -6.96 -5.12 -1.36
C GLU A 76 -5.95 -4.45 -0.43
N ALA A 77 -6.39 -3.53 0.42
CA ALA A 77 -5.66 -3.06 1.59
C ALA A 77 -6.18 -3.83 2.81
N PHE A 78 -5.38 -4.78 3.31
CA PHE A 78 -5.77 -5.67 4.39
C PHE A 78 -5.05 -5.31 5.69
N PHE A 79 -5.77 -4.73 6.65
CA PHE A 79 -5.27 -4.49 7.99
C PHE A 79 -5.30 -5.79 8.79
N LYS A 80 -4.13 -6.40 8.93
CA LYS A 80 -3.98 -7.69 9.61
C LYS A 80 -3.52 -7.48 11.05
N ASN A 81 -4.46 -7.67 11.97
CA ASN A 81 -4.15 -7.65 13.37
C ASN A 81 -3.46 -8.96 13.78
N THR A 82 -2.16 -8.93 14.08
CA THR A 82 -1.42 -10.14 14.50
C THR A 82 -1.72 -10.50 15.96
N ALA A 83 -1.57 -11.79 16.32
CA ALA A 83 -2.09 -12.43 17.53
C ALA A 83 -1.68 -11.84 18.91
N ASN A 84 -0.86 -10.79 18.95
CA ASN A 84 -0.43 -10.12 20.18
C ASN A 84 -1.19 -8.82 20.49
N LEU A 85 -2.17 -8.45 19.66
CA LEU A 85 -2.89 -7.18 19.70
C LEU A 85 -4.37 -7.40 20.06
N ASN A 86 -4.62 -7.91 21.26
CA ASN A 86 -5.95 -8.42 21.66
C ASN A 86 -6.98 -7.34 22.04
N ASN A 87 -6.65 -6.05 21.98
CA ASN A 87 -7.49 -4.95 22.48
C ASN A 87 -7.56 -3.75 21.52
N ILE A 88 -7.43 -3.96 20.21
CA ILE A 88 -7.52 -2.86 19.24
C ILE A 88 -8.98 -2.52 18.96
N THR A 89 -9.37 -1.30 19.30
CA THR A 89 -10.70 -0.74 18.98
C THR A 89 -10.64 0.16 17.75
N ASN A 90 -9.54 0.91 17.56
CA ASN A 90 -9.39 1.81 16.42
C ASN A 90 -8.06 1.57 15.72
N ILE A 91 -8.10 1.43 14.40
CA ILE A 91 -6.97 1.48 13.49
C ILE A 91 -6.99 2.87 12.87
N ILE A 92 -6.04 3.70 13.26
CA ILE A 92 -5.94 5.11 12.89
C ILE A 92 -4.85 5.27 11.86
N ASN A 93 -5.22 5.76 10.68
CA ASN A 93 -4.38 5.86 9.51
C ASN A 93 -4.25 7.32 9.10
N ARG A 94 -3.04 7.74 8.75
CA ARG A 94 -2.79 9.03 8.10
C ARG A 94 -1.98 8.87 6.81
N VAL A 95 -2.17 9.80 5.88
CA VAL A 95 -1.38 9.91 4.65
C VAL A 95 -0.60 11.22 4.65
N THR A 96 0.73 11.13 4.51
CA THR A 96 1.67 12.25 4.67
C THR A 96 2.37 12.67 3.38
N GLY A 97 2.26 11.89 2.29
CA GLY A 97 3.02 12.13 1.05
C GLY A 97 2.46 13.21 0.12
N GLY A 98 1.32 13.83 0.44
CA GLY A 98 0.72 14.90 -0.36
C GLY A 98 -0.09 14.45 -1.58
N SER A 99 -0.25 13.13 -1.77
CA SER A 99 -1.02 12.54 -2.88
C SER A 99 -2.47 12.25 -2.45
N ILE A 100 -3.41 12.37 -3.40
CA ILE A 100 -4.82 11.98 -3.20
C ILE A 100 -4.91 10.46 -3.00
N SER A 101 -5.70 10.03 -2.01
CA SER A 101 -6.07 8.63 -1.85
C SER A 101 -7.18 8.23 -2.81
N ASN A 102 -6.83 7.49 -3.87
CA ASN A 102 -7.81 6.90 -4.78
C ASN A 102 -8.15 5.48 -4.31
N ILE A 103 -9.37 5.30 -3.81
CA ILE A 103 -9.88 4.03 -3.31
C ILE A 103 -10.88 3.50 -4.33
N ASP A 104 -10.45 2.55 -5.15
CA ASP A 104 -11.29 1.83 -6.12
C ASP A 104 -11.19 0.31 -5.95
N GLY A 105 -10.69 -0.14 -4.80
CA GLY A 105 -10.63 -1.56 -4.42
C GLY A 105 -11.15 -1.80 -3.02
N LEU A 106 -10.72 -2.89 -2.40
CA LEU A 106 -11.19 -3.32 -1.09
C LEU A 106 -10.31 -2.77 0.04
N ILE A 107 -10.91 -2.11 1.04
CA ILE A 107 -10.29 -1.93 2.36
C ILE A 107 -10.89 -2.95 3.30
N LYS A 108 -10.03 -3.70 3.99
CA LYS A 108 -10.44 -4.85 4.80
C LYS A 108 -9.82 -4.84 6.19
N GLU A 109 -10.67 -5.13 7.17
CA GLU A 109 -10.36 -5.32 8.59
C GLU A 109 -11.38 -6.34 9.12
N ASN A 110 -10.90 -7.49 9.60
CA ASN A 110 -11.77 -8.63 9.95
C ASN A 110 -11.79 -8.96 11.46
N TYR A 111 -11.20 -8.11 12.30
CA TYR A 111 -11.01 -8.34 13.73
C TYR A 111 -11.93 -7.47 14.60
N GLY A 112 -12.79 -6.63 14.00
CA GLY A 112 -13.82 -5.87 14.70
C GLY A 112 -13.41 -4.46 15.11
N ALA A 113 -12.28 -3.97 14.58
CA ALA A 113 -11.81 -2.62 14.85
C ALA A 113 -12.49 -1.60 13.94
N ASN A 114 -12.60 -0.37 14.42
CA ASN A 114 -12.93 0.77 13.57
C ASN A 114 -11.70 1.13 12.72
N VAL A 115 -11.93 1.57 11.48
CA VAL A 115 -10.88 2.08 10.60
C VAL A 115 -11.10 3.57 10.39
N ILE A 116 -10.10 4.37 10.75
CA ILE A 116 -10.09 5.83 10.60
C ILE A 116 -8.99 6.18 9.62
N LEU A 117 -9.30 6.95 8.58
CA LEU A 117 -8.34 7.42 7.57
C LEU A 117 -8.38 8.94 7.44
N ILE A 118 -7.23 9.59 7.61
CA ILE A 118 -7.06 11.01 7.27
C ILE A 118 -6.09 11.19 6.10
N ASN A 119 -6.48 12.02 5.12
CA ASN A 119 -5.60 12.48 4.06
C ASN A 119 -5.97 13.92 3.67
N PRO A 120 -5.14 14.93 4.04
CA PRO A 120 -5.40 16.34 3.72
C PRO A 120 -5.52 16.63 2.23
N SER A 121 -4.86 15.82 1.39
CA SER A 121 -4.83 15.98 -0.06
C SER A 121 -6.15 15.55 -0.72
N GLY A 122 -6.98 14.78 -0.01
CA GLY A 122 -8.26 14.29 -0.50
C GLY A 122 -8.37 12.77 -0.50
N ILE A 123 -9.62 12.28 -0.45
CA ILE A 123 -9.96 10.86 -0.51
C ILE A 123 -11.09 10.70 -1.53
N ASN A 124 -10.86 9.90 -2.57
CA ASN A 124 -11.79 9.64 -3.65
C ASN A 124 -12.20 8.16 -3.64
N PHE A 125 -13.50 7.88 -3.52
CA PHE A 125 -14.06 6.53 -3.62
C PHE A 125 -14.60 6.30 -5.03
N GLY A 126 -13.99 5.38 -5.76
CA GLY A 126 -14.39 4.98 -7.10
C GLY A 126 -15.57 3.99 -7.10
N ALA A 127 -15.99 3.59 -8.29
CA ALA A 127 -17.16 2.74 -8.49
C ALA A 127 -16.98 1.30 -7.97
N ASN A 128 -15.74 0.83 -7.83
CA ASN A 128 -15.42 -0.52 -7.40
C ASN A 128 -14.98 -0.56 -5.92
N ALA A 129 -15.00 0.59 -5.23
CA ALA A 129 -14.58 0.70 -3.85
C ALA A 129 -15.47 -0.15 -2.93
N GLN A 130 -14.82 -0.94 -2.08
CA GLN A 130 -15.49 -1.82 -1.14
C GLN A 130 -14.89 -1.67 0.25
N LEU A 131 -15.74 -1.75 1.26
CA LEU A 131 -15.35 -1.74 2.66
C LEU A 131 -15.82 -3.05 3.30
N SER A 132 -14.88 -3.86 3.77
CA SER A 132 -15.14 -5.05 4.59
C SER A 132 -14.51 -4.83 5.96
N ILE A 133 -15.19 -4.06 6.80
CA ILE A 133 -14.70 -3.61 8.10
C ILE A 133 -15.58 -4.22 9.18
N GLY A 134 -14.99 -4.83 10.21
CA GLY A 134 -15.74 -5.41 11.32
C GLY A 134 -16.40 -4.37 12.23
N GLY A 135 -15.81 -3.17 12.34
CA GLY A 135 -16.34 -2.01 13.05
C GLY A 135 -16.84 -0.90 12.12
N SER A 136 -16.67 0.36 12.56
CA SER A 136 -17.03 1.56 11.79
C SER A 136 -15.90 2.00 10.86
N PHE A 137 -16.26 2.68 9.76
CA PHE A 137 -15.30 3.34 8.88
C PHE A 137 -15.50 4.86 8.93
N LEU A 138 -14.40 5.60 9.11
CA LEU A 138 -14.38 7.06 9.05
C LEU A 138 -13.25 7.51 8.11
N ALA A 139 -13.57 8.37 7.16
CA ALA A 139 -12.60 9.03 6.29
C ALA A 139 -12.75 10.55 6.41
N SER A 140 -11.64 11.27 6.46
CA SER A 140 -11.63 12.73 6.58
C SER A 140 -10.44 13.34 5.85
N THR A 141 -10.58 14.60 5.42
CA THR A 141 -9.48 15.41 4.87
C THR A 141 -8.83 16.30 5.93
N ALA A 142 -9.02 15.99 7.21
CA ALA A 142 -8.40 16.73 8.30
C ALA A 142 -6.87 16.65 8.26
N ASN A 143 -6.21 17.74 8.67
CA ASN A 143 -4.76 17.81 8.83
C ASN A 143 -4.27 16.91 9.97
N SER A 144 -5.08 16.68 10.98
CA SER A 144 -4.68 15.92 12.17
C SER A 144 -5.87 15.37 12.94
N LEU A 145 -5.58 14.40 13.81
CA LEU A 145 -6.49 13.92 14.85
C LEU A 145 -5.98 14.42 16.21
N LYS A 146 -6.84 15.11 16.96
CA LYS A 146 -6.57 15.59 18.31
C LYS A 146 -7.29 14.72 19.33
N PHE A 147 -6.55 14.25 20.33
CA PHE A 147 -7.05 13.39 21.39
C PHE A 147 -7.42 14.21 22.63
N ALA A 148 -8.21 13.62 23.53
CA ALA A 148 -8.74 14.31 24.70
C ALA A 148 -7.65 14.79 25.68
N ASP A 149 -6.49 14.13 25.68
CA ASP A 149 -5.31 14.50 26.46
C ASP A 149 -4.45 15.59 25.80
N GLY A 150 -4.87 16.10 24.64
CA GLY A 150 -4.15 17.10 23.86
C GLY A 150 -3.08 16.53 22.94
N ALA A 151 -2.86 15.22 22.92
CA ALA A 151 -1.98 14.59 21.94
C ALA A 151 -2.52 14.78 20.52
N GLU A 152 -1.61 14.80 19.54
CA GLU A 152 -1.95 15.04 18.14
C GLU A 152 -1.26 14.04 17.23
N PHE A 153 -2.02 13.48 16.29
CA PHE A 153 -1.51 12.65 15.20
C PHE A 153 -1.72 13.40 13.88
N SER A 154 -0.67 14.10 13.43
CA SER A 154 -0.72 15.03 12.30
C SER A 154 -0.28 14.40 10.98
N ALA A 155 -0.99 14.72 9.89
CA ALA A 155 -0.65 14.33 8.52
C ALA A 155 0.20 15.37 7.78
N THR A 156 0.46 16.54 8.37
CA THR A 156 1.11 17.68 7.70
C THR A 156 2.47 18.09 8.28
N ASP A 157 2.88 17.55 9.43
CA ASP A 157 4.05 18.05 10.18
C ASP A 157 5.39 17.37 9.82
N TYR A 158 5.59 16.99 8.56
CA TYR A 158 6.84 16.38 8.11
C TYR A 158 7.60 17.34 7.19
N PRO A 159 8.81 17.79 7.56
CA PRO A 159 9.65 18.57 6.66
C PRO A 159 9.98 17.72 5.44
N CYS A 160 9.77 18.32 4.27
CA CYS A 160 10.10 17.76 2.97
C CYS A 160 11.57 17.39 2.81
#